data_AF-A0A7X2D170-F1
#
_entry.id   AF-A0A7X2D170-F1
#
_cell.length_a   1.000
_cell.length_b   1.000
_cell.length_c   1.000
_cell.angle_alpha   90.00
_cell.angle_beta   90.00
_cell.angle_gamma   90.00
#
_symmetry.space_group_name_H-M   'P 1'
#
loop_
_entity.id
_entity.type
_entity.pdbx_description
1 polymer ?
#
loop_
_entity_poly.entity_id
_entity_poly.type
_entity_poly.pdbx_seq_one_letter_code
_entity_poly.pdbx_strand_id
1 'polypeptide(L)'
;MKIIKAVHVDGIDKKRRYWIVPEHLKAIRLKRGDEAIVNTSQGQAKVRIVGVTNSKEGFIYWKKENARGKFQVTQEVVKFCDKAPLNP
;
A
#
# COMPACT_ATOMS: atom_id res chain seq x y z
N MET A 1 -7.41 -1.50 -9.29
CA MET A 1 -6.76 -2.08 -8.09
C MET A 1 -6.54 -0.98 -7.06
N LYS A 2 -6.53 -1.33 -5.76
CA LYS A 2 -6.17 -0.37 -4.71
C LYS A 2 -4.67 -0.48 -4.46
N ILE A 3 -4.00 0.65 -4.26
CA ILE A 3 -2.60 0.72 -3.86
C ILE A 3 -2.54 1.51 -2.56
N ILE A 4 -1.84 0.98 -1.57
CA ILE A 4 -1.52 1.71 -0.35
C ILE A 4 -0.18 2.41 -0.50
N LYS A 5 -0.10 3.61 0.04
CA LYS A 5 1.15 4.31 0.35
C LYS A 5 1.37 4.17 1.84
N ALA A 6 2.49 3.62 2.26
CA ALA A 6 2.77 3.35 3.67
C ALA A 6 4.24 3.61 4.02
N VAL A 7 4.53 3.65 5.33
CA VAL A 7 5.89 3.78 5.90
C VAL A 7 6.13 2.61 6.86
N HIS A 8 7.37 2.15 6.98
CA HIS A 8 7.70 1.09 7.93
C HIS A 8 7.52 1.57 9.37
N VAL A 9 6.92 0.73 10.23
CA VAL A 9 6.66 1.07 11.65
C VAL A 9 7.94 0.95 12.47
N ASP A 10 8.82 0.00 12.13
CA ASP A 10 10.07 -0.29 12.87
C ASP A 10 11.14 0.82 12.75
N GLY A 11 10.81 1.97 12.16
CA GLY A 11 11.59 3.21 12.26
C GLY A 11 12.87 3.29 11.42
N ILE A 12 13.39 2.15 10.93
CA ILE A 12 14.62 2.09 10.12
C ILE A 12 14.44 2.79 8.77
N ASP A 13 13.26 2.66 8.14
CA ASP A 13 12.96 3.28 6.84
C ASP A 13 11.72 4.19 6.91
N LYS A 14 11.95 5.51 7.00
CA LYS A 14 10.87 6.52 6.95
C LYS A 14 10.42 6.85 5.51
N LYS A 15 11.00 6.19 4.50
CA LYS A 15 10.63 6.40 3.10
C LYS A 15 9.21 5.89 2.86
N ARG A 16 8.45 6.69 2.12
CA ARG A 16 7.10 6.30 1.69
C ARG A 16 7.23 5.33 0.52
N ARG A 17 6.65 4.15 0.67
CA ARG A 17 6.64 3.10 -0.34
C ARG A 17 5.20 2.72 -0.67
N TYR A 18 5.06 1.89 -1.70
CA TYR A 18 3.78 1.54 -2.28
C TYR A 18 3.61 0.03 -2.39
N TRP A 19 2.39 -0.44 -2.09
CA TRP A 19 2.02 -1.85 -2.18
C TRP A 19 0.64 -2.02 -2.80
N ILE A 20 0.48 -3.04 -3.62
CA ILE A 20 -0.81 -3.45 -4.18
C ILE A 20 -1.64 -4.10 -3.07
N VAL A 21 -2.92 -3.74 -3.02
CA VAL A 21 -3.91 -4.46 -2.23
C VAL A 21 -4.47 -5.58 -3.11
N PRO A 22 -4.23 -6.85 -2.78
CA PRO A 22 -4.73 -7.98 -3.56
C PRO A 22 -6.26 -8.06 -3.48
N GLU A 23 -6.88 -8.72 -4.45
CA GLU A 23 -8.36 -8.73 -4.58
C GLU A 23 -9.08 -9.27 -3.35
N HIS A 24 -8.55 -10.30 -2.71
CA HIS A 24 -9.13 -10.89 -1.50
C HIS A 24 -9.16 -9.92 -0.31
N LEU A 25 -8.35 -8.84 -0.33
CA LEU A 25 -8.36 -7.78 0.69
C LEU A 25 -9.05 -6.49 0.22
N LYS A 26 -9.55 -6.45 -1.02
CA LYS A 26 -10.15 -5.24 -1.63
C LYS A 26 -11.42 -4.78 -0.91
N ALA A 27 -12.16 -5.71 -0.29
CA ALA A 27 -13.35 -5.45 0.50
C ALA A 27 -13.05 -4.75 1.84
N ILE A 28 -11.79 -4.72 2.29
CA ILE A 28 -11.42 -4.07 3.55
C ILE A 28 -11.41 -2.54 3.34
N ARG A 29 -12.06 -1.82 4.25
CA ARG A 29 -12.05 -0.36 4.28
C ARG A 29 -10.72 0.12 4.89
N LEU A 30 -9.92 0.78 4.06
CA LEU A 30 -8.60 1.28 4.43
C LEU A 30 -8.66 2.78 4.71
N LYS A 31 -8.07 3.20 5.82
CA LYS A 31 -7.89 4.62 6.17
C LYS A 31 -6.43 4.92 6.50
N ARG A 32 -6.07 6.21 6.43
CA ARG A 32 -4.78 6.69 6.91
C ARG A 32 -4.63 6.38 8.41
N GLY A 33 -3.46 5.91 8.80
CA GLY A 33 -3.15 5.48 10.17
C GLY A 33 -3.32 3.98 10.42
N ASP A 34 -4.05 3.27 9.55
CA ASP A 34 -4.17 1.81 9.62
C ASP A 34 -2.82 1.15 9.40
N GLU A 35 -2.69 -0.08 9.91
CA GLU A 35 -1.47 -0.86 9.83
C GLU A 35 -1.69 -2.11 8.96
N ALA A 36 -0.64 -2.49 8.25
CA ALA A 36 -0.64 -3.64 7.36
C ALA A 36 0.68 -4.40 7.50
N ILE A 37 0.63 -5.70 7.19
CA ILE A 37 1.81 -6.53 6.98
C ILE A 37 2.05 -6.64 5.49
N VAL A 38 3.28 -6.41 5.05
CA VAL A 38 3.70 -6.46 3.66
C VAL A 38 4.89 -7.42 3.50
N ASN A 39 5.02 -8.00 2.31
CA ASN A 39 6.22 -8.74 1.96
C ASN A 39 7.32 -7.79 1.49
N THR A 40 8.51 -7.96 2.04
CA THR A 40 9.74 -7.26 1.62
C THR A 40 10.80 -8.28 1.27
N SER A 41 11.89 -7.85 0.64
CA SER A 41 13.05 -8.71 0.36
C SER A 41 13.70 -9.29 1.62
N GLN A 42 13.46 -8.70 2.80
CA GLN A 42 14.01 -9.14 4.09
C GLN A 42 12.99 -9.92 4.93
N GLY A 43 11.81 -10.22 4.39
CA GLY A 43 10.72 -10.88 5.09
C GLY A 43 9.49 -9.98 5.27
N GLN A 44 8.59 -10.40 6.16
CA GLN A 44 7.37 -9.63 6.44
C GLN A 44 7.69 -8.42 7.33
N ALA A 45 7.17 -7.26 6.95
CA ALA A 45 7.34 -6.02 7.69
C ALA A 45 5.99 -5.37 8.00
N LYS A 46 5.91 -4.69 9.15
CA LYS A 46 4.75 -3.91 9.54
C LYS A 46 4.87 -2.49 8.98
N VAL A 47 3.84 -2.03 8.30
CA VAL A 47 3.76 -0.69 7.71
C VAL A 47 2.51 0.05 8.17
N ARG A 48 2.62 1.37 8.31
CA ARG A 48 1.51 2.27 8.60
C ARG A 48 1.10 3.01 7.33
N ILE A 49 -0.18 2.89 6.97
CA ILE A 49 -0.77 3.49 5.78
C ILE A 49 -0.83 5.01 5.95
N VAL A 50 -0.23 5.72 5.01
CA VAL A 50 -0.26 7.19 4.93
C VAL A 50 -1.20 7.70 3.84
N GLY A 51 -1.57 6.85 2.87
CA GLY A 51 -2.55 7.17 1.84
C GLY A 51 -2.99 5.93 1.07
N VAL A 52 -4.14 6.03 0.42
CA VAL A 52 -4.71 4.96 -0.42
C VAL A 52 -5.07 5.58 -1.76
N THR A 53 -4.68 4.94 -2.85
CA THR A 53 -5.02 5.40 -4.20
C THR A 53 -5.61 4.26 -5.01
N ASN A 54 -6.57 4.59 -5.86
CA ASN A 54 -7.00 3.67 -6.90
C ASN A 54 -6.05 3.79 -8.09
N SER A 55 -5.72 2.64 -8.68
CA SER A 55 -4.81 2.54 -9.82
C SER A 55 -5.38 1.59 -10.86
N LYS A 56 -5.19 1.93 -12.14
CA LYS A 56 -5.37 1.01 -13.25
C LYS A 56 -4.09 0.19 -13.39
N GLU A 57 -4.23 -1.14 -13.41
CA GLU A 57 -3.15 -2.10 -13.71
C GLU A 57 -1.93 -2.04 -12.75
N GLY A 58 -2.07 -1.49 -11.55
CA GLY A 58 -0.98 -1.49 -10.56
C GLY A 58 0.06 -0.37 -10.74
N PHE A 59 -0.20 0.60 -11.63
CA PHE A 59 0.70 1.73 -11.86
C PHE A 59 0.40 2.94 -10.97
N ILE A 60 1.44 3.58 -10.48
CA ILE A 60 1.36 4.91 -9.89
C ILE A 60 1.85 5.91 -10.91
N TYR A 61 1.04 6.92 -11.17
CA TYR A 61 1.38 8.02 -12.06
C TYR A 61 1.70 9.25 -11.22
N TRP A 62 2.78 9.95 -11.57
CA TRP A 62 3.05 11.29 -11.06
C TRP A 62 3.37 12.22 -12.21
N LYS A 63 2.95 13.47 -12.04
CA LYS A 63 3.29 14.57 -12.93
C LYS A 63 4.05 15.60 -12.09
N LYS A 64 5.28 15.86 -12.47
CA LYS A 64 6.04 17.05 -12.08
C LYS A 64 6.07 18.00 -13.27
N GLU A 65 6.39 19.27 -13.01
CA GLU A 65 6.36 20.37 -13.98
C GLU A 65 7.00 19.99 -15.34
N ASN A 66 8.14 19.26 -15.31
CA ASN A 66 8.88 18.85 -16.51
C ASN A 66 8.90 17.33 -16.77
N ALA A 67 8.13 16.52 -16.03
CA ALA A 67 8.19 15.06 -16.19
C ALA A 67 6.88 14.35 -15.83
N ARG A 68 6.46 13.41 -16.67
CA ARG A 68 5.45 12.39 -16.33
C ARG A 68 6.17 11.07 -16.11
N GLY A 69 5.95 10.47 -14.96
CA GLY A 69 6.49 9.15 -14.64
C GLY A 69 5.38 8.18 -14.30
N LYS A 70 5.60 6.91 -14.64
CA LYS A 70 4.81 5.79 -14.14
C LYS A 70 5.74 4.81 -13.42
N PHE A 71 5.26 4.24 -12.33
CA PHE A 71 5.96 3.20 -11.58
C PHE A 71 5.00 2.04 -11.39
N GLN A 72 5.40 0.86 -11.83
CA GLN A 72 4.63 -0.35 -11.56
C GLN A 72 4.91 -0.81 -10.15
N VAL A 73 3.87 -0.88 -9.33
CA VAL A 73 3.97 -1.50 -8.01
C VAL A 73 3.88 -3.01 -8.23
N THR A 74 4.81 -3.76 -7.66
CA THR A 74 4.84 -5.23 -7.75
C THR A 74 4.73 -5.90 -6.38
N GLN A 75 4.99 -5.15 -5.30
CA GLN A 75 4.91 -5.66 -3.94
C GLN A 75 3.47 -5.64 -3.45
N GLU A 76 3.08 -6.67 -2.72
CA GLU A 76 1.70 -6.86 -2.26
C GLU A 76 1.57 -6.76 -0.74
N VAL A 77 0.39 -6.33 -0.31
CA VAL A 77 -0.04 -6.42 1.09
C VAL A 77 -0.41 -7.86 1.40
N VAL A 78 0.10 -8.37 2.52
CA VAL A 78 -0.21 -9.71 3.02
C VAL A 78 -1.52 -9.69 3.80
N LYS A 79 -1.66 -8.76 4.74
CA LYS A 79 -2.87 -8.59 5.55
C LYS A 79 -2.94 -7.21 6.17
N PHE A 80 -4.15 -6.79 6.55
CA PHE A 80 -4.37 -5.60 7.38
C PHE A 80 -4.51 -6.02 8.85
N CYS A 81 -3.92 -5.25 9.77
CA CYS A 81 -4.06 -5.49 11.21
C CYS A 81 -5.46 -5.06 11.69
N ASP A 82 -6.12 -5.90 12.48
CA ASP A 82 -7.37 -5.60 13.22
C ASP A 82 -8.51 -5.00 12.39
N LYS A 83 -8.70 -5.46 11.14
CA LYS A 83 -9.83 -5.06 10.29
C LYS A 83 -10.74 -6.24 9.99
N ALA A 84 -12.00 -6.12 10.42
CA ALA A 84 -13.07 -6.95 9.89
C ALA A 84 -13.36 -6.57 8.42
N PRO A 85 -13.69 -7.55 7.55
CA PRO A 85 -14.22 -7.26 6.23
C PRO A 85 -15.50 -6.42 6.35
N LEU A 86 -15.79 -5.59 5.34
CA LEU A 86 -17.10 -4.94 5.25
C LEU A 86 -18.15 -6.05 5.10
N ASN A 87 -19.03 -6.20 6.10
CA ASN A 87 -20.19 -7.08 5.97
C ASN A 87 -21.10 -6.55 4.84
N PRO A 88 -21.63 -7.45 3.99
CA PRO A 88 -22.50 -7.10 2.87
C PRO A 88 -23.85 -6.53 3.33
#